data_AF-A0A8S3BHU3-F1
#
_entry.id   AF-A0A8S3BHU3-F1
#
_cell.length_a   1.000
_cell.length_b   1.000
_cell.length_c   1.000
_cell.angle_alpha   90.00
_cell.angle_beta   90.00
_cell.angle_gamma   90.00
#
_symmetry.space_group_name_H-M   'P 1'
#
loop_
_entity.id
_entity.type
_entity.pdbx_description
1 polymer ?
#
loop_
_entity_poly.entity_id
_entity_poly.type
_entity_poly.pdbx_seq_one_letter_code
_entity_poly.pdbx_strand_id
1 'polypeptide(L)' 'IIWYFLTGFGITAGYHRLFAHRSYEARLPLRYFLLILGAGSVQGSAQWWSRGHRAHHRYTDTDLDPYSAHKGMFYSHIGW' A
#
# COMPACT_ATOMS: atom_id res chain seq x y z
N ILE A 1 15.16 14.20 -0.09
CA ILE A 1 15.31 13.49 1.21
C ILE A 1 14.06 13.65 2.06
N ILE A 2 13.65 14.86 2.48
CA ILE A 2 12.45 15.05 3.32
C ILE A 2 11.19 14.47 2.68
N TRP A 3 10.94 14.77 1.40
CA TRP A 3 9.76 14.26 0.69
C TRP A 3 9.69 12.73 0.64
N TYR A 4 10.84 12.07 0.44
CA TYR A 4 10.94 10.60 0.41
C TYR A 4 10.43 9.98 1.72
N PHE A 5 10.85 10.52 2.86
CA PHE A 5 10.41 10.02 4.17
C PHE A 5 8.93 10.33 4.43
N LEU A 6 8.44 11.50 4.01
CA LEU A 6 7.02 11.85 4.18
C LEU A 6 6.10 10.92 3.38
N THR A 7 6.40 10.69 2.10
CA THR A 7 5.55 9.82 1.26
C THR A 7 5.70 8.35 1.65
N GLY A 8 6.90 7.91 2.04
CA GLY A 8 7.12 6.58 2.64
C GLY A 8 6.32 6.38 3.93
N PHE A 9 6.22 7.41 4.77
CA PHE A 9 5.35 7.40 5.96
C PHE A 9 3.87 7.33 5.58
N GLY A 10 3.45 8.06 4.54
CA GLY A 10 2.09 7.98 3.99
C GLY A 10 1.69 6.58 3.52
N ILE A 11 2.62 5.85 2.87
CA ILE A 11 2.40 4.44 2.49
C ILE A 11 2.32 3.53 3.72
N THR A 12 3.31 3.62 4.61
CA THR A 12 3.45 2.67 5.72
C THR A 12 2.43 2.87 6.84
N ALA A 13 2.23 4.10 7.30
CA ALA A 13 1.24 4.41 8.34
C ALA A 13 -0.17 4.52 7.74
N GLY A 14 -0.30 5.19 6.60
CA GLY A 14 -1.58 5.41 5.93
C GLY A 14 -2.08 4.19 5.16
N TYR A 15 -1.61 4.03 3.92
CA TYR A 15 -2.17 3.04 2.99
C TYR A 15 -2.13 1.62 3.57
N HIS A 16 -1.00 1.22 4.15
CA HIS A 16 -0.79 -0.11 4.69
C HIS A 16 -1.52 -0.35 6.03
N ARG A 17 -1.11 0.32 7.11
CA ARG A 17 -1.62 0.02 8.46
C ARG A 17 -3.03 0.54 8.70
N LEU A 18 -3.32 1.79 8.33
CA LEU A 18 -4.63 2.40 8.58
C LEU A 18 -5.70 1.93 7.58
N PHE A 19 -5.43 2.03 6.27
CA PHE A 19 -6.47 1.80 5.26
C PHE A 19 -6.58 0.33 4.85
N ALA A 20 -5.47 -0.37 4.57
CA ALA A 20 -5.52 -1.76 4.14
C ALA A 20 -5.82 -2.71 5.31
N HIS A 21 -5.08 -2.60 6.42
CA HIS A 21 -5.18 -3.51 7.57
C HIS A 21 -6.09 -3.05 8.71
N ARG A 22 -6.48 -1.77 8.76
CA ARG A 22 -7.26 -1.20 9.87
C ARG A 22 -6.64 -1.49 11.26
N SER A 23 -5.32 -1.46 11.35
CA SER A 23 -4.58 -1.78 12.58
C SER A 23 -4.78 -0.74 13.71
N TYR A 24 -5.30 0.45 13.37
CA TYR A 24 -5.65 1.50 14.32
C TYR A 24 -6.73 2.42 13.74
N GLU A 25 -7.35 3.23 14.59
CA GLU A 25 -8.28 4.29 14.18
C GLU A 25 -7.62 5.66 14.23
N ALA A 26 -7.97 6.51 13.26
CA ALA A 26 -7.44 7.86 13.14
C ALA A 26 -8.58 8.86 12.98
N ARG A 27 -8.48 10.00 13.66
CA ARG A 27 -9.37 11.14 13.46
C ARG A 27 -9.18 11.73 12.06
N LEU A 28 -10.20 12.46 11.58
CA LEU A 28 -10.22 13.02 10.23
C LEU A 28 -8.96 13.79 9.81
N PRO A 29 -8.36 14.67 10.65
CA PRO A 29 -7.15 15.40 10.26
C PRO A 29 -5.98 14.48 9.89
N LEU A 30 -5.75 13.45 10.71
CA LEU A 30 -4.68 12.48 10.45
C LEU A 30 -4.99 11.62 9.23
N ARG A 31 -6.26 11.25 9.01
CA ARG A 31 -6.68 10.53 7.80
C ARG A 31 -6.35 11.31 6.53
N TYR A 32 -6.72 12.59 6.47
CA TYR A 32 -6.42 13.44 5.31
C TYR A 32 -4.92 13.67 5.13
N PHE A 33 -4.19 13.93 6.22
CA PHE A 33 -2.75 14.08 6.17
C PHE A 33 -2.07 12.84 5.56
N LEU A 34 -2.42 11.64 6.03
CA LEU A 34 -1.87 10.39 5.51
C LEU A 34 -2.32 10.09 4.08
N LEU A 35 -3.53 10.47 3.68
CA LEU A 35 -4.00 10.35 2.29
C LEU A 35 -3.21 11.26 1.35
N ILE A 36 -2.92 12.51 1.74
CA ILE A 36 -2.13 13.45 0.92
C ILE A 36 -0.70 12.96 0.77
N LEU A 37 -0.06 12.52 1.86
CA LEU A 37 1.29 11.97 1.80
C LEU A 37 1.36 10.67 0.99
N GLY A 38 0.37 9.78 1.16
CA GLY A 38 0.26 8.55 0.39
C GLY A 38 0.05 8.83 -1.10
N ALA A 39 -0.79 9.80 -1.47
CA ALA A 39 -0.98 10.21 -2.87
C ALA A 39 0.33 10.74 -3.49
N GLY A 40 1.14 11.46 -2.71
CA GLY A 40 2.46 11.94 -3.12
C GLY A 40 3.49 10.84 -3.45
N SER A 41 3.21 9.57 -3.12
CA SER A 41 4.06 8.43 -3.45
C SER A 41 3.86 7.89 -4.87
N VAL A 42 2.78 8.27 -5.55
CA VAL A 42 2.43 7.84 -6.92
C VAL A 42 2.24 6.30 -7.05
N GLN A 43 1.81 5.62 -5.99
CA GLN A 43 1.49 4.18 -6.01
C GLN A 43 -0.02 3.88 -6.25
N GLY A 44 -0.72 4.78 -6.93
CA GLY A 44 -2.17 4.73 -7.10
C GLY A 44 -2.96 5.25 -5.90
N SER A 45 -4.29 5.18 -6.00
CA SER A 45 -5.17 5.66 -4.92
C SER A 45 -5.11 4.74 -3.71
N ALA A 46 -5.42 5.27 -2.52
CA ALA A 46 -5.49 4.48 -1.29
C ALA A 46 -6.43 3.27 -1.43
N GLN A 47 -7.52 3.41 -2.19
CA GLN A 47 -8.47 2.34 -2.47
C GLN A 47 -7.87 1.26 -3.40
N TRP A 48 -7.22 1.67 -4.50
CA TRP A 48 -6.56 0.74 -5.42
C TRP A 48 -5.45 -0.04 -4.71
N TRP A 49 -4.57 0.67 -4.02
CA TRP A 49 -3.46 0.09 -3.29
C TRP A 49 -3.96 -0.88 -2.19
N SER A 50 -4.94 -0.46 -1.40
CA SER A 50 -5.51 -1.32 -0.34
C SER A 50 -6.19 -2.57 -0.91
N ARG A 51 -6.84 -2.47 -2.07
CA ARG A 51 -7.43 -3.63 -2.76
C ARG A 51 -6.34 -4.63 -3.14
N GLY A 52 -5.28 -4.17 -3.81
CA GLY A 52 -4.15 -5.01 -4.22
C GLY A 52 -3.46 -5.65 -3.03
N HIS A 53 -3.16 -4.86 -2.01
CA HIS A 53 -2.53 -5.33 -0.77
C HIS A 53 -3.35 -6.39 -0.02
N ARG A 54 -4.68 -6.21 0.08
CA ARG A 54 -5.57 -7.21 0.68
C ARG A 54 -5.67 -8.47 -0.17
N ALA A 55 -5.68 -8.35 -1.49
CA ALA A 55 -5.66 -9.50 -2.40
C ALA A 55 -4.34 -10.29 -2.23
N HIS A 56 -3.21 -9.60 -2.21
CA HIS A 56 -1.90 -10.19 -1.92
C HIS A 56 -1.93 -10.99 -0.61
N HIS A 57 -2.31 -10.38 0.51
CA HIS A 57 -2.39 -11.11 1.79
C HIS A 57 -3.36 -12.29 1.77
N ARG A 58 -4.52 -12.16 1.12
CA ARG A 58 -5.53 -13.24 1.08
C ARG A 58 -5.10 -14.42 0.22
N TYR A 59 -4.36 -14.15 -0.84
CA TYR A 59 -4.03 -15.12 -1.88
C TYR A 59 -2.53 -15.43 -1.97
N THR A 60 -1.74 -14.98 -0.99
CA THR A 60 -0.29 -15.23 -0.90
C THR A 60 0.04 -16.66 -1.29
N ASP A 61 1.06 -16.83 -2.12
CA ASP A 61 1.55 -18.14 -2.59
C ASP A 61 0.53 -18.94 -3.42
N THR A 62 -0.46 -18.27 -4.01
CA THR A 62 -1.38 -18.85 -5.00
C THR A 62 -1.34 -18.06 -6.31
N ASP A 63 -1.93 -18.62 -7.38
CA ASP A 63 -2.05 -17.94 -8.68
C ASP A 63 -2.93 -16.68 -8.64
N LEU A 64 -3.73 -16.51 -7.58
CA LEU A 64 -4.59 -15.35 -7.38
C LEU A 64 -3.87 -14.16 -6.71
N ASP A 65 -2.63 -14.34 -6.23
CA ASP A 65 -1.82 -13.24 -5.71
C ASP A 65 -1.38 -12.31 -6.87
N PRO A 66 -1.80 -11.03 -6.88
CA PRO A 66 -1.40 -10.10 -7.93
C PRO A 66 0.13 -9.90 -7.99
N TYR A 67 0.86 -10.11 -6.90
CA TYR A 67 2.30 -9.83 -6.78
C TYR A 67 3.13 -11.09 -6.53
N SER A 68 2.61 -12.25 -6.92
CA SER A 68 3.15 -13.57 -6.58
C SER A 68 4.67 -13.69 -6.82
N ALA A 69 5.41 -13.99 -5.75
CA ALA A 69 6.85 -14.25 -5.81
C ALA A 69 7.21 -15.52 -6.60
N HIS A 70 6.27 -16.47 -6.75
CA HIS A 70 6.47 -17.69 -7.55
C HIS A 70 6.68 -17.41 -9.04
N LYS A 71 6.23 -16.24 -9.53
CA LYS A 71 6.48 -15.79 -10.90
C LYS A 71 7.87 -15.16 -11.10
N GLY A 72 8.70 -15.15 -10.05
CA GLY A 72 10.08 -14.69 -10.06
C GLY A 72 10.24 -13.19 -9.76
N MET A 73 11.49 -12.80 -9.46
CA MET A 73 11.85 -11.47 -8.98
C MET A 73 11.35 -10.33 -9.88
N PHE A 74 11.48 -10.48 -11.20
CA PHE A 74 11.08 -9.42 -12.12
C PHE A 74 9.58 -9.16 -12.05
N TYR A 75 8.76 -10.21 -12.04
CA TYR A 75 7.31 -10.10 -11.95
C TYR A 75 6.89 -9.46 -10.62
N SER A 76 7.35 -10.01 -9.49
CA SER A 76 6.97 -9.50 -8.16
C SER A 76 7.45 -8.08 -7.88
N HIS A 77 8.51 -7.62 -8.56
CA HIS A 77 9.07 -6.29 -8.34
C HIS A 77 8.43 -5.20 -9.21
N ILE A 78 8.28 -5.43 -10.52
CA ILE A 78 7.78 -4.42 -11.49
C ILE A 78 6.95 -4.99 -12.65
N GLY A 79 6.79 -6.31 -12.76
CA GLY A 79 6.17 -6.96 -13.93
C GLY A 79 4.72 -7.42 -13.73
N TRP A 80 4.15 -7.25 -12.54
CA TRP A 80 2.75 -7.52 -12.23
C TRP A 80 1.81 -6.49 -12.86
#